data_AF-A0A8X6TC02-F1
#
_entry.id   AF-A0A8X6TC02-F1
#
_cell.length_a   1.000
_cell.length_b   1.000
_cell.length_c   1.000
_cell.angle_alpha   90.00
_cell.angle_beta   90.00
_cell.angle_gamma   90.00
#
_symmetry.space_group_name_H-M   'P 1'
#
loop_
_entity.id
_entity.type
_entity.pdbx_description
1 polymer ?
#
loop_
_entity_poly.entity_id
_entity_poly.type
_entity_poly.pdbx_seq_one_letter_code
_entity_poly.pdbx_strand_id
1 'polypeptide(L)'
;IIKSKKLDMEVLSKYDNVELFPSESPSHRRKRKTFLELLLEHHLNDPSFTEEDVREEVDTFMFEGHDTTAMTLSWALYCLGLNPDIQLRVQEELDAIFEDDISRDITREDITRMKYLECVLKVKGKYFEYSKYRYRKFSINIINLQSLHIC
;
A
#
# COMPACT_ATOMS: atom_id res chain seq x y z
N ILE A 1 -7.15 -19.00 3.53
CA ILE A 1 -7.08 -18.05 2.40
C ILE A 1 -6.31 -18.65 1.22
N ILE A 2 -5.02 -18.99 1.38
CA ILE A 2 -4.19 -19.59 0.31
C ILE A 2 -4.84 -20.86 -0.29
N LYS A 3 -5.21 -21.85 0.54
CA LYS A 3 -5.89 -23.08 0.07
C LYS A 3 -7.17 -22.83 -0.72
N SER A 4 -8.01 -21.89 -0.25
CA SER A 4 -9.26 -21.53 -0.91
C SER A 4 -8.99 -20.83 -2.27
N LYS A 5 -8.05 -19.89 -2.30
CA LYS A 5 -7.64 -19.17 -3.52
C LYS A 5 -6.95 -20.08 -4.55
N LYS A 6 -6.15 -21.05 -4.09
CA LYS A 6 -5.52 -22.06 -4.95
C LYS A 6 -6.57 -22.95 -5.60
N LEU A 7 -7.58 -23.38 -4.84
CA LEU A 7 -8.71 -24.13 -5.37
C LEU A 7 -9.49 -23.31 -6.40
N ASP A 8 -9.80 -22.05 -6.12
CA ASP A 8 -10.47 -21.15 -7.07
C ASP A 8 -9.66 -20.97 -8.37
N MET A 9 -8.33 -20.87 -8.26
CA MET A 9 -7.43 -20.69 -9.40
C MET A 9 -7.27 -21.96 -10.25
N GLU A 10 -7.18 -23.14 -9.63
CA GLU A 10 -7.19 -24.43 -10.32
C GLU A 10 -8.53 -24.71 -10.99
N VAL A 11 -9.64 -24.31 -10.37
CA VAL A 11 -10.98 -24.40 -10.94
C VAL A 11 -11.09 -23.49 -12.16
N LEU A 12 -10.67 -22.22 -12.05
CA LEU A 12 -10.69 -21.26 -13.16
C LEU A 12 -9.79 -21.67 -14.33
N SER A 13 -8.59 -22.19 -14.08
CA SER A 13 -7.71 -22.67 -15.16
C SER A 13 -8.32 -23.86 -15.91
N LYS A 14 -9.15 -24.66 -15.24
CA LYS A 14 -9.90 -25.77 -15.85
C LYS A 14 -11.05 -25.29 -16.74
N TYR A 15 -11.67 -24.16 -16.42
CA TYR A 15 -12.75 -23.55 -17.22
C TYR A 15 -12.24 -22.72 -18.40
N ASP A 16 -11.05 -22.12 -18.32
CA ASP A 16 -10.43 -21.43 -19.46
C ASP A 16 -10.06 -22.41 -20.61
N ASN A 17 -9.94 -23.71 -20.34
CA ASN A 17 -9.61 -24.75 -21.32
C ASN A 17 -10.83 -25.40 -22.01
N VAL A 18 -12.05 -24.98 -21.70
CA VAL A 18 -13.27 -25.46 -22.38
C VAL A 18 -13.99 -24.27 -23.00
N GLU A 19 -13.70 -23.97 -24.26
CA GLU A 19 -14.56 -23.12 -25.08
C GLU A 19 -15.94 -23.78 -25.21
N LEU A 20 -16.90 -23.33 -24.41
CA LEU A 20 -18.30 -23.61 -24.64
C LEU A 20 -19.05 -22.28 -24.52
N PHE A 21 -19.68 -21.88 -25.65
CA PHE A 21 -20.52 -20.69 -25.88
C PHE A 21 -19.81 -19.46 -26.49
N PRO A 22 -19.99 -19.20 -27.80
CA PRO A 22 -19.72 -17.89 -28.38
C PRO A 22 -20.92 -16.97 -28.10
N SER A 23 -20.71 -15.91 -27.33
CA SER A 23 -21.66 -14.79 -27.30
C SER A 23 -20.91 -13.46 -27.35
N GLU A 24 -21.42 -12.58 -28.20
CA GLU A 24 -20.84 -11.36 -28.74
C GLU A 24 -20.38 -10.34 -27.68
N SER A 25 -19.30 -9.62 -28.02
CA SER A 25 -18.49 -8.57 -27.34
C SER A 25 -19.22 -7.52 -26.47
N PRO A 26 -18.61 -6.89 -25.41
CA PRO A 26 -17.40 -6.04 -25.58
C PRO A 26 -16.38 -5.96 -24.40
N SER A 27 -15.11 -5.74 -24.78
CA SER A 27 -13.95 -5.47 -23.91
C SER A 27 -13.50 -6.63 -23.01
N HIS A 28 -12.51 -7.39 -23.50
CA HIS A 28 -11.71 -8.26 -22.65
C HIS A 28 -10.80 -7.39 -21.75
N ARG A 29 -11.37 -6.69 -20.75
CA ARG A 29 -10.58 -6.09 -19.68
C ARG A 29 -9.96 -7.24 -18.91
N ARG A 30 -8.69 -7.56 -19.21
CA ARG A 30 -7.90 -8.47 -18.37
C ARG A 30 -8.08 -8.06 -16.91
N LYS A 31 -8.73 -8.93 -16.12
CA LYS A 31 -8.94 -8.71 -14.69
C LYS A 31 -7.55 -8.54 -14.06
N ARG A 32 -7.31 -7.42 -13.37
CA ARG A 32 -6.04 -7.21 -12.68
C ARG A 32 -5.88 -8.30 -11.62
N LYS A 33 -4.82 -9.08 -11.75
CA LYS A 33 -4.45 -10.10 -10.77
C LYS A 33 -3.98 -9.42 -9.49
N THR A 34 -4.44 -9.91 -8.36
CA THR A 34 -3.94 -9.50 -7.04
C THR A 34 -2.51 -10.01 -6.83
N PHE A 35 -1.76 -9.42 -5.90
CA PHE A 35 -0.39 -9.85 -5.60
C PHE A 35 -0.31 -11.35 -5.27
N LEU A 36 -1.21 -11.84 -4.41
CA LEU A 36 -1.31 -13.26 -4.08
C LEU A 36 -1.62 -14.13 -5.32
N GLU A 37 -2.44 -13.64 -6.25
CA GLU A 37 -2.74 -14.39 -7.47
C GLU A 37 -1.52 -14.49 -8.40
N LEU A 38 -0.69 -13.46 -8.46
CA LEU A 38 0.57 -13.50 -9.21
C LEU A 38 1.56 -14.50 -8.62
N LEU A 39 1.69 -14.53 -7.28
CA LEU A 39 2.56 -15.48 -6.59
C LEU A 39 2.08 -16.93 -6.75
N LEU A 40 0.77 -17.16 -6.67
CA LEU A 40 0.18 -18.48 -6.88
C LEU A 40 0.37 -18.95 -8.33
N GLU A 41 0.20 -18.06 -9.31
CA GLU A 41 0.48 -18.39 -10.71
C GLU A 41 1.96 -18.74 -10.93
N HIS A 42 2.88 -18.03 -10.27
CA HIS A 42 4.31 -18.37 -10.32
C HIS A 42 4.57 -19.76 -9.73
N HIS A 43 4.01 -20.07 -8.56
CA HIS A 43 4.10 -21.40 -7.93
C HIS A 43 3.55 -22.54 -8.80
N LEU A 44 2.46 -22.28 -9.54
CA LEU A 44 1.85 -23.28 -10.43
C LEU A 44 2.71 -23.53 -11.68
N ASN A 45 3.44 -22.52 -12.17
CA ASN A 45 4.30 -22.63 -13.34
C ASN A 45 5.70 -23.16 -13.01
N ASP A 46 6.20 -22.87 -11.81
CA ASP A 46 7.51 -23.29 -11.32
C ASP A 46 7.38 -23.95 -9.94
N PRO A 47 7.38 -25.30 -9.88
CA PRO A 47 7.31 -26.05 -8.63
C PRO A 47 8.49 -25.83 -7.67
N SER A 48 9.59 -25.20 -8.13
CA SER A 48 10.72 -24.83 -7.26
C SER A 48 10.41 -23.66 -6.34
N PHE A 49 9.44 -22.81 -6.70
CA PHE A 49 8.87 -21.80 -5.83
C PHE A 49 7.75 -22.44 -5.03
N THR A 50 7.95 -22.69 -3.74
CA THR A 50 7.05 -23.50 -2.91
C THR A 50 5.88 -22.70 -2.33
N GLU A 51 4.90 -23.41 -1.77
CA GLU A 51 3.81 -22.76 -1.02
C GLU A 51 4.32 -22.02 0.23
N GLU A 52 5.45 -22.45 0.80
CA GLU A 52 6.08 -21.74 1.92
C GLU A 52 6.68 -20.43 1.45
N ASP A 53 7.38 -20.41 0.31
CA ASP A 53 7.92 -19.19 -0.28
C ASP A 53 6.78 -18.18 -0.61
N VAL A 54 5.65 -18.65 -1.12
CA VAL A 54 4.44 -17.82 -1.32
C VAL A 54 3.98 -17.19 -0.01
N ARG A 55 4.00 -17.94 1.10
CA ARG A 55 3.58 -17.42 2.41
C ARG A 55 4.58 -16.40 2.93
N GLU A 56 5.88 -16.70 2.87
CA GLU A 56 6.95 -15.81 3.32
C GLU A 56 6.92 -14.45 2.60
N GLU A 57 6.71 -14.46 1.27
CA GLU A 57 6.60 -13.22 0.47
C GLU A 57 5.36 -12.40 0.82
N VAL A 58 4.22 -13.06 1.04
CA VAL A 58 2.98 -12.38 1.45
C VAL A 58 3.13 -11.78 2.84
N ASP A 59 3.71 -12.53 3.79
CA ASP A 59 3.89 -12.07 5.16
C ASP A 59 4.87 -10.90 5.23
N THR A 60 5.98 -10.98 4.48
CA THR A 60 6.96 -9.89 4.38
C THR A 60 6.31 -8.62 3.82
N PHE A 61 5.58 -8.72 2.70
CA PHE A 61 4.95 -7.55 2.09
C PHE A 61 3.92 -6.89 3.03
N MET A 62 3.11 -7.70 3.72
CA MET A 62 2.10 -7.18 4.65
C MET A 62 2.74 -6.53 5.87
N PHE A 63 3.79 -7.15 6.44
CA PHE A 63 4.47 -6.63 7.62
C PHE A 63 5.17 -5.30 7.34
N GLU A 64 5.97 -5.24 6.27
CA GLU A 64 6.69 -4.01 5.90
C GLU A 64 5.73 -2.89 5.46
N GLY A 65 4.65 -3.24 4.76
CA GLY A 65 3.67 -2.29 4.25
C GLY A 65 2.76 -1.68 5.33
N HIS A 66 2.37 -2.48 6.33
CA HIS A 66 1.40 -2.07 7.35
C HIS A 66 1.96 -0.98 8.27
N ASP A 67 3.09 -1.24 8.93
CA ASP A 67 3.62 -0.34 9.97
C ASP A 67 4.11 0.98 9.39
N THR A 68 4.70 0.95 8.19
CA THR A 68 5.18 2.15 7.50
C THR A 68 4.02 3.05 7.06
N THR A 69 2.92 2.46 6.59
CA THR A 69 1.72 3.22 6.18
C THR A 69 0.97 3.76 7.39
N ALA A 70 0.76 2.95 8.44
CA ALA A 70 0.10 3.38 9.67
C ALA A 70 0.85 4.54 10.34
N MET A 71 2.19 4.48 10.39
CA MET A 71 3.02 5.56 10.91
C MET A 71 2.94 6.81 10.03
N THR A 72 2.91 6.66 8.70
CA THR A 72 2.74 7.78 7.77
C THR A 72 1.43 8.51 8.02
N LEU A 73 0.33 7.77 8.14
CA LEU A 73 -0.99 8.33 8.36
C LEU A 73 -1.08 9.01 9.74
N SER A 74 -0.58 8.34 10.78
CA SER A 74 -0.57 8.89 12.15
C SER A 74 0.17 10.23 12.21
N TRP A 75 1.33 10.33 11.56
CA TRP A 75 2.09 11.57 11.52
C TRP A 75 1.42 12.66 10.69
N ALA A 76 0.84 12.31 9.55
CA ALA A 76 0.10 13.26 8.72
C ALA A 76 -1.08 13.86 9.48
N LEU A 77 -1.86 13.04 10.18
CA LEU A 77 -2.98 13.48 11.02
C LEU A 77 -2.50 14.37 12.18
N TYR A 78 -1.39 14.01 12.82
CA TYR A 78 -0.77 14.83 13.86
C TYR A 78 -0.35 16.21 13.34
N CYS A 79 0.33 16.27 12.19
CA CYS A 79 0.72 17.53 11.57
C CYS A 79 -0.48 18.38 11.15
N LEU A 80 -1.54 17.77 10.62
CA LEU A 80 -2.78 18.49 10.28
C LEU A 80 -3.44 19.09 11.52
N GLY A 81 -3.54 18.33 12.61
CA GLY A 81 -4.11 18.83 13.87
C GLY A 81 -3.34 19.99 14.51
N LEU A 82 -2.03 20.12 14.21
CA LEU A 82 -1.20 21.23 14.66
C LEU A 82 -1.25 22.46 13.75
N ASN A 83 -1.74 22.32 12.51
CA ASN A 83 -1.74 23.39 11.51
C ASN A 83 -3.15 23.56 10.93
N PRO A 84 -4.05 24.26 11.64
CA PRO A 84 -5.45 24.43 11.23
C PRO A 84 -5.61 25.10 9.86
N ASP A 85 -4.69 25.98 9.47
CA ASP A 85 -4.64 26.63 8.16
C ASP A 85 -4.38 25.63 7.02
N ILE A 86 -3.48 24.66 7.24
CA ILE A 86 -3.21 23.58 6.29
C ILE A 86 -4.40 22.62 6.24
N GLN A 87 -4.99 22.29 7.40
CA GLN A 87 -6.17 21.45 7.48
C GLN A 87 -7.36 22.04 6.72
N LEU A 88 -7.62 23.34 6.87
CA LEU A 88 -8.67 24.04 6.13
C LEU A 88 -8.46 23.96 4.62
N ARG A 89 -7.22 24.16 4.14
CA ARG A 89 -6.92 24.03 2.71
C ARG A 89 -7.11 22.62 2.16
N VAL A 90 -6.80 21.59 2.96
CA VAL A 90 -7.11 20.20 2.59
C VAL A 90 -8.62 20.00 2.51
N GLN A 91 -9.37 20.54 3.46
CA GLN A 91 -10.83 20.46 3.44
C GLN A 91 -11.42 21.17 2.22
N GLU A 92 -10.98 22.38 1.91
CA GLU A 92 -11.38 23.13 0.70
C GLU A 92 -11.09 22.34 -0.59
N GLU A 93 -9.95 21.65 -0.67
CA GLU A 93 -9.64 20.76 -1.80
C GLU A 93 -10.63 19.60 -1.90
N LEU A 94 -10.95 18.94 -0.78
CA LEU A 94 -11.88 17.81 -0.77
C LEU A 94 -13.31 18.25 -1.10
N ASP A 95 -13.76 19.36 -0.53
CA ASP A 95 -15.08 19.94 -0.81
C ASP A 95 -15.20 20.31 -2.30
N ALA A 96 -14.13 20.80 -2.93
CA ALA A 96 -14.11 21.07 -4.38
C ALA A 96 -14.07 19.81 -5.27
N ILE A 97 -13.67 18.65 -4.73
CA ILE A 97 -13.64 17.38 -5.48
C ILE A 97 -14.97 16.63 -5.35
N PHE A 98 -15.54 16.61 -4.15
CA PHE A 98 -16.74 15.85 -3.83
C PHE A 98 -18.02 16.68 -3.91
N GLU A 99 -17.91 18.02 -3.86
CA GLU A 99 -19.05 18.94 -3.89
C GLU A 99 -20.13 18.49 -2.88
N ASP A 100 -21.38 18.32 -3.32
CA ASP A 100 -22.48 17.87 -2.48
C ASP A 100 -22.68 16.33 -2.48
N ASP A 101 -21.89 15.57 -3.26
CA ASP A 101 -22.04 14.12 -3.37
C ASP A 101 -21.05 13.37 -2.46
N ILE A 102 -21.44 13.30 -1.20
CA ILE A 102 -20.77 12.53 -0.15
C ILE A 102 -21.11 11.04 -0.18
N SER A 103 -22.05 10.63 -1.05
CA SER A 103 -22.62 9.28 -1.07
C SER A 103 -22.00 8.37 -2.13
N ARG A 104 -21.40 8.96 -3.17
CA ARG A 104 -20.72 8.21 -4.22
C ARG A 104 -19.39 7.60 -3.76
N ASP A 105 -19.03 6.50 -4.40
CA ASP A 105 -17.72 5.89 -4.22
C ASP A 105 -16.59 6.79 -4.73
N ILE A 106 -15.43 6.70 -4.06
CA ILE A 106 -14.20 7.40 -4.47
C ILE A 106 -13.63 6.72 -5.72
N THR A 107 -13.46 7.50 -6.78
CA THR A 107 -12.90 7.06 -8.05
C THR A 107 -11.39 7.30 -8.11
N ARG A 108 -10.72 6.73 -9.12
CA ARG A 108 -9.27 6.98 -9.30
C ARG A 108 -9.01 8.42 -9.73
N GLU A 109 -9.92 8.97 -10.51
CA GLU A 109 -9.90 10.34 -11.00
C GLU A 109 -9.93 11.31 -9.82
N ASP A 110 -10.73 11.05 -8.79
CA ASP A 110 -10.74 11.85 -7.56
C ASP A 110 -9.38 11.85 -6.86
N ILE A 111 -8.76 10.68 -6.71
CA ILE A 111 -7.44 10.55 -6.08
C ILE A 111 -6.40 11.38 -6.85
N THR A 112 -6.46 11.41 -8.18
CA THR A 112 -5.54 12.25 -8.99
C THR A 112 -5.77 13.75 -8.84
N ARG A 113 -6.94 14.17 -8.36
CA ARG A 113 -7.28 15.57 -8.08
C ARG A 113 -6.82 16.03 -6.69
N MET A 114 -6.57 15.12 -5.74
CA MET A 114 -6.14 15.40 -4.35
C MET A 114 -4.65 15.82 -4.26
N LYS A 115 -4.25 16.85 -5.02
CA LYS A 115 -2.84 17.24 -5.19
C LYS A 115 -2.25 17.87 -3.93
N TYR A 116 -3.04 18.66 -3.21
CA TYR A 116 -2.63 19.34 -1.99
C TYR A 116 -2.51 18.33 -0.84
N LEU A 117 -3.48 17.45 -0.69
CA LEU A 117 -3.41 16.33 0.26
C LEU A 117 -2.20 15.43 -0.03
N GLU A 118 -1.91 15.11 -1.30
CA GLU A 118 -0.70 14.37 -1.67
C GLU A 118 0.58 15.12 -1.26
N CYS A 119 0.62 16.44 -1.42
CA CYS A 119 1.74 17.26 -0.95
C CYS A 119 1.91 17.16 0.57
N VAL A 120 0.82 17.26 1.35
CA VAL A 120 0.85 17.14 2.81
C VAL A 120 1.37 15.76 3.24
N LEU A 121 0.93 14.69 2.57
CA LEU A 121 1.42 13.34 2.85
C LEU A 121 2.91 13.17 2.49
N LYS A 122 3.36 13.78 1.39
CA LYS A 122 4.78 13.77 0.97
C LYS A 122 5.70 14.54 1.91
N VAL A 123 5.19 15.56 2.61
CA VAL A 123 5.96 16.31 3.62
C VAL A 123 6.49 15.37 4.72
N LYS A 124 5.73 14.34 5.11
CA LYS A 124 6.24 13.27 6.01
C LYS A 124 7.46 12.58 5.45
N GLY A 125 7.52 12.28 4.15
CA GLY A 125 8.67 11.65 3.51
C GLY A 125 9.96 12.43 3.78
N LYS A 126 9.92 13.76 3.63
CA LYS A 126 11.05 14.64 3.93
C LYS A 126 11.37 14.67 5.42
N TYR A 127 10.39 14.90 6.30
CA TYR A 127 10.63 14.91 7.77
C TYR A 127 11.11 13.55 8.29
N PHE A 128 10.67 12.45 7.71
CA PHE A 128 11.11 11.09 8.06
C PHE A 128 12.55 10.82 7.63
N GLU A 129 12.97 11.31 6.46
CA GLU A 129 14.40 11.33 6.10
C GLU A 129 15.21 12.18 7.08
N TYR A 130 14.79 13.42 7.35
CA TYR A 130 15.47 14.31 8.31
C TYR A 130 15.56 13.70 9.72
N SER A 131 14.49 13.05 10.17
CA SER A 131 14.48 12.37 11.46
C SER A 131 15.30 11.08 11.43
N LYS A 132 15.32 10.27 10.35
CA LYS A 132 16.29 9.16 10.18
C LYS A 132 17.74 9.64 10.26
N TYR A 133 18.08 10.77 9.64
CA TYR A 133 19.40 11.40 9.80
C TYR A 133 19.66 11.80 11.26
N ARG A 134 18.64 12.32 11.97
CA ARG A 134 18.78 12.69 13.39
C ARG A 134 18.84 11.49 14.33
N TYR A 135 18.05 10.44 14.12
CA TYR A 135 18.09 9.18 14.88
C TYR A 135 19.40 8.43 14.65
N ARG A 136 19.94 8.40 13.42
CA ARG A 136 21.26 7.82 13.14
C ARG A 136 22.38 8.61 13.84
N LYS A 137 22.27 9.94 13.92
CA LYS A 137 23.20 10.78 14.68
C LYS A 137 23.01 10.67 16.20
N PHE A 138 21.79 10.41 16.68
CA PHE A 138 21.45 10.18 18.09
C PHE A 138 21.93 8.80 18.56
N SER A 139 21.77 7.73 17.76
CA SER A 139 22.34 6.41 18.03
C SER A 139 23.87 6.41 18.04
N ILE A 140 24.53 7.13 17.12
CA ILE A 140 25.99 7.28 17.15
C ILE A 140 26.47 8.05 18.40
N ASN A 141 25.73 9.09 18.83
CA ASN A 141 26.05 9.81 20.06
C ASN A 141 25.80 9.00 21.34
N ILE A 142 24.76 8.14 21.38
CA ILE A 142 24.51 7.22 22.50
C ILE A 142 25.61 6.15 22.60
N ILE A 143 26.09 5.61 21.48
CA ILE A 143 27.20 4.65 21.46
C ILE A 143 28.49 5.30 21.98
N ASN A 144 28.80 6.54 21.60
CA ASN A 144 29.98 7.26 22.11
C ASN A 144 29.86 7.69 23.58
N LEU A 145 28.66 7.84 24.12
CA LEU A 145 28.45 8.15 25.55
C LEU A 145 28.51 6.91 26.45
N GLN A 146 28.19 5.72 25.95
CA GLN A 146 28.36 4.48 26.72
C GLN A 146 29.81 4.00 26.82
N SER A 147 30.70 4.46 25.93
CA SER A 147 32.15 4.18 26.04
C SER A 147 32.89 5.07 27.04
N LEU A 148 32.29 6.16 27.55
CA LEU A 148 32.93 7.05 28.53
C LEU A 148 32.61 6.70 29.99
N HIS A 149 31.88 5.62 30.25
CA HIS A 149 31.55 5.14 31.60
C HIS A 149 32.03 3.70 31.87
N ILE A 150 33.03 3.23 31.08
CA ILE A 150 33.71 1.94 31.25
C ILE A 150 35.25 2.13 31.38
N CYS A 151 35.73 3.34 31.69
CA CYS A 151 37.05 3.55 32.31
C CYS A 151 36.92 4.52 33.46
#